data_AF-A0A7I7NLK6-F1
#
_entry.id   AF-A0A7I7NLK6-F1
#
_cell.length_a   1.000
_cell.length_b   1.000
_cell.length_c   1.000
_cell.angle_alpha   90.00
_cell.angle_beta   90.00
_cell.angle_gamma   90.00
#
_symmetry.space_group_name_H-M   'P 1'
#
loop_
_entity.id
_entity.type
_entity.pdbx_description
1 polymer ?
#
loop_
_entity_poly.entity_id
_entity_poly.type
_entity_poly.pdbx_seq_one_letter_code
_entity_poly.pdbx_strand_id
1 'polypeptide(L)'
;MAAGPGTGVARQEARKHGFADVTVGCEPTGHRWRVLDQLAAQQDMALVCVQPLLVGRARETEDYTRDKTDHKDAVLIARLVAQLDCYVPERADESWAQLRQLGAYRDRLITTATAAIQQLRDLLECAWPAVLTAAADPFDSITWCAALAVVLERCDGRPQRLARLGPTRFEQAVRREFARWGGRRGPRRRILTAVFTALTDPAGYWRSAWVRCSAPSGCWPIGAPPRPAWPRWRPTWSPSSMNSG
;
A
#
# COMPACT_ATOMS: atom_id res chain seq x y z
N MET A 1 -26.03 -24.21 -12.42
CA MET A 1 -24.70 -23.57 -12.44
C MET A 1 -23.70 -24.66 -12.77
N ALA A 2 -23.31 -24.75 -14.05
CA ALA A 2 -22.62 -25.90 -14.61
C ALA A 2 -21.15 -25.96 -14.15
N ALA A 3 -20.67 -27.19 -13.95
CA ALA A 3 -19.27 -27.51 -13.70
C ALA A 3 -18.34 -26.77 -14.67
N GLY A 4 -17.16 -26.34 -14.20
CA GLY A 4 -16.05 -26.14 -15.12
C GLY A 4 -15.83 -27.45 -15.89
N PRO A 5 -15.80 -27.46 -17.23
CA PRO A 5 -15.92 -28.69 -18.03
C PRO A 5 -14.81 -29.73 -17.83
N GLY A 6 -13.69 -29.38 -17.18
CA GLY A 6 -12.51 -30.25 -17.06
C GLY A 6 -12.56 -31.31 -15.95
N THR A 7 -13.12 -31.02 -14.78
CA THR A 7 -13.00 -31.94 -13.61
C THR A 7 -13.88 -33.18 -13.72
N GLY A 8 -15.09 -33.02 -14.27
CA GLY A 8 -16.00 -34.14 -14.52
C GLY A 8 -15.45 -35.13 -15.56
N VAL A 9 -14.81 -34.62 -16.62
CA VAL A 9 -14.17 -35.44 -17.65
C VAL A 9 -12.98 -36.21 -17.06
N ALA A 10 -12.13 -35.54 -16.26
CA ALA A 10 -10.99 -36.19 -15.62
C ALA A 10 -11.41 -37.33 -14.68
N ARG A 11 -12.47 -37.12 -13.88
CA ARG A 11 -13.01 -38.16 -12.97
C ARG A 11 -13.59 -39.35 -13.73
N GLN A 12 -14.29 -39.11 -14.84
CA GLN A 12 -14.80 -40.19 -15.69
C GLN A 12 -13.66 -40.99 -16.30
N GLU A 13 -12.63 -40.33 -16.81
CA GLU A 13 -11.47 -40.99 -17.41
C GLU A 13 -10.71 -41.83 -16.38
N ALA A 14 -10.43 -41.28 -15.20
CA ALA A 14 -9.78 -42.01 -14.11
C ALA A 14 -10.52 -43.30 -13.73
N ARG A 15 -11.85 -43.26 -13.68
CA ARG A 15 -12.67 -44.46 -13.40
C ARG A 15 -12.56 -45.52 -14.49
N LYS A 16 -12.44 -45.15 -15.76
CA LYS A 16 -12.21 -46.12 -16.85
C LYS A 16 -10.88 -46.85 -16.69
N HIS A 17 -9.88 -46.18 -16.11
CA HIS A 17 -8.57 -46.76 -15.83
C HIS A 17 -8.48 -47.43 -14.44
N GLY A 18 -9.62 -47.64 -13.76
CA GLY A 18 -9.68 -48.38 -12.49
C GLY A 18 -9.33 -47.57 -11.24
N PHE A 19 -9.19 -46.25 -11.34
CA PHE A 19 -8.99 -45.39 -10.17
C PHE A 19 -10.32 -45.09 -9.48
N ALA A 20 -10.29 -45.05 -8.14
CA ALA A 20 -11.47 -44.73 -7.33
C ALA A 20 -11.94 -43.28 -7.52
N ASP A 21 -10.98 -42.35 -7.60
CA ASP A 21 -11.25 -40.93 -7.76
C ASP A 21 -10.03 -40.14 -8.28
N VAL A 22 -10.18 -38.83 -8.40
CA VAL A 22 -9.12 -37.87 -8.74
C VAL A 22 -8.94 -36.81 -7.65
N THR A 23 -7.71 -36.34 -7.50
CA THR A 23 -7.33 -35.22 -6.62
C THR A 23 -6.96 -34.01 -7.47
N VAL A 24 -7.46 -32.84 -7.11
CA VAL A 24 -7.11 -31.56 -7.75
C VAL A 24 -5.85 -31.01 -7.10
N GLY A 25 -4.78 -30.84 -7.89
CA GLY A 25 -3.54 -30.18 -7.47
C GLY A 25 -3.42 -28.77 -8.01
N CYS A 26 -3.01 -27.80 -7.19
CA CYS A 26 -2.70 -26.45 -7.67
C CYS A 26 -1.56 -25.76 -6.91
N GLU A 27 -0.89 -24.82 -7.55
CA GLU A 27 -0.02 -23.86 -6.89
C GLU A 27 -0.86 -22.65 -6.41
N PRO A 28 -0.90 -22.32 -5.10
CA PRO A 28 -1.78 -21.30 -4.55
C PRO A 28 -1.22 -19.89 -4.75
N THR A 29 -1.16 -19.46 -6.01
CA THR A 29 -0.61 -18.17 -6.41
C THR A 29 -1.77 -17.21 -6.72
N GLY A 30 -1.93 -16.17 -5.90
CA GLY A 30 -3.05 -15.23 -6.01
C GLY A 30 -4.38 -15.80 -5.49
N HIS A 31 -5.50 -15.33 -6.04
CA HIS A 31 -6.85 -15.62 -5.52
C HIS A 31 -7.58 -16.76 -6.25
N ARG A 32 -7.18 -17.11 -7.47
CA ARG A 32 -7.94 -18.01 -8.36
C ARG A 32 -8.09 -19.42 -7.79
N TRP A 33 -7.08 -19.92 -7.07
CA TRP A 33 -7.12 -21.25 -6.46
C TRP A 33 -8.25 -21.40 -5.43
N ARG A 34 -8.68 -20.30 -4.76
CA ARG A 34 -9.79 -20.36 -3.80
C ARG A 34 -11.13 -20.67 -4.46
N VAL A 35 -11.31 -20.21 -5.70
CA VAL A 35 -12.47 -20.56 -6.51
C VAL A 35 -12.42 -22.04 -6.88
N LEU A 36 -11.23 -22.55 -7.23
CA LEU A 36 -11.04 -23.98 -7.48
C LEU A 36 -11.30 -24.84 -6.23
N ASP A 37 -10.88 -24.39 -5.05
CA ASP A 37 -11.16 -25.07 -3.78
C ASP A 37 -12.67 -25.15 -3.48
N GLN A 38 -13.40 -24.06 -3.70
CA GLN A 38 -14.86 -24.06 -3.58
C GLN A 38 -15.53 -25.00 -4.57
N LEU A 39 -15.09 -25.01 -5.84
CA LEU A 39 -15.64 -25.88 -6.86
C LEU A 39 -15.32 -27.36 -6.59
N ALA A 40 -14.11 -27.68 -6.15
CA ALA A 40 -13.71 -29.03 -5.75
C ALA A 40 -14.55 -29.52 -4.56
N ALA A 41 -14.75 -28.67 -3.55
CA ALA A 41 -15.60 -28.99 -2.41
C ALA A 41 -17.06 -29.26 -2.82
N GLN A 42 -17.62 -28.48 -3.75
CA GLN A 42 -18.98 -28.72 -4.28
C GLN A 42 -19.11 -30.04 -5.04
N GLN A 43 -18.00 -30.59 -5.54
CA GLN A 43 -17.97 -31.84 -6.31
C GLN A 43 -17.49 -33.05 -5.48
N ASP A 44 -17.29 -32.85 -4.18
CA ASP A 44 -16.72 -33.85 -3.27
C ASP A 44 -15.38 -34.39 -3.81
N MET A 45 -14.51 -33.47 -4.25
CA MET A 45 -13.18 -33.76 -4.75
C MET A 45 -12.13 -33.21 -3.78
N ALA A 46 -11.10 -34.01 -3.51
CA ALA A 46 -9.96 -33.56 -2.74
C ALA A 46 -9.20 -32.48 -3.52
N LEU A 47 -8.83 -31.39 -2.84
CA LEU A 47 -7.92 -30.38 -3.36
C LEU A 47 -6.70 -30.27 -2.46
N VAL A 48 -5.52 -30.27 -3.08
CA VAL A 48 -4.23 -30.06 -2.44
C VAL A 48 -3.46 -28.95 -3.12
N CYS A 49 -2.64 -28.27 -2.33
CA CYS A 49 -1.78 -27.20 -2.77
C CYS A 49 -0.32 -27.64 -2.79
N VAL A 50 0.44 -27.18 -3.78
CA VAL A 50 1.89 -27.32 -3.83
C VAL A 50 2.52 -25.97 -3.53
N GLN A 51 3.56 -25.92 -2.69
CA GLN A 51 4.19 -24.66 -2.32
C GLN A 51 4.82 -23.97 -3.56
N PRO A 52 4.56 -22.67 -3.81
CA PRO A 52 5.12 -21.95 -4.97
C PRO A 52 6.64 -22.04 -5.10
N LEU A 53 7.35 -22.00 -3.96
CA LEU A 53 8.81 -22.16 -3.93
C LEU A 53 9.24 -23.54 -4.43
N LEU A 54 8.48 -24.59 -4.09
CA LEU A 54 8.77 -25.95 -4.51
C LEU A 54 8.53 -26.11 -6.02
N VAL A 55 7.43 -25.57 -6.55
CA VAL A 55 7.17 -25.53 -8.00
C VAL A 55 8.30 -24.80 -8.73
N GLY A 56 8.75 -23.67 -8.19
CA GLY A 56 9.90 -22.91 -8.71
C GLY A 56 11.18 -23.76 -8.81
N ARG A 57 11.54 -24.45 -7.74
CA ARG A 57 12.75 -25.30 -7.68
C ARG A 57 12.64 -26.53 -8.59
N ALA A 58 11.48 -27.18 -8.61
CA ALA A 58 11.24 -28.33 -9.48
C ALA A 58 11.40 -27.94 -10.96
N ARG A 59 10.94 -26.74 -11.35
CA ARG A 59 11.07 -26.24 -12.74
C ARG A 59 12.53 -26.12 -13.15
N GLU A 60 13.35 -25.53 -12.27
CA GLU A 60 14.79 -25.39 -12.52
C GLU A 60 15.52 -26.75 -12.55
N THR A 61 14.98 -27.78 -11.88
CA THR A 61 15.61 -29.10 -11.78
C THR A 61 15.23 -30.04 -12.92
N GLU A 62 13.98 -30.00 -13.39
CA GLU A 62 13.45 -30.95 -14.40
C GLU A 62 14.00 -30.67 -15.80
N ASP A 63 13.99 -29.41 -16.23
CA ASP A 63 14.39 -29.01 -17.60
C ASP A 63 15.65 -28.10 -17.63
N TYR A 64 16.27 -27.79 -16.50
CA TYR A 64 17.36 -26.78 -16.37
C TYR A 64 17.02 -25.42 -17.02
N THR A 65 15.74 -25.10 -17.12
CA THR A 65 15.23 -23.83 -17.68
C THR A 65 14.28 -23.16 -16.71
N ARG A 66 14.08 -21.86 -16.90
CA ARG A 66 13.04 -21.07 -16.24
C ARG A 66 11.78 -20.91 -17.09
N ASP A 67 11.72 -21.59 -18.23
CA ASP A 67 10.58 -21.51 -19.14
C ASP A 67 9.29 -21.95 -18.44
N LYS A 68 8.29 -21.07 -18.50
CA LYS A 68 7.02 -21.25 -17.85
C LYS A 68 5.92 -21.38 -18.90
N THR A 69 5.21 -22.50 -18.88
CA THR A 69 3.98 -22.69 -19.66
C THR A 69 2.95 -23.39 -18.77
N ASP A 70 1.67 -23.07 -18.94
CA ASP A 70 0.61 -23.65 -18.13
C ASP A 70 0.58 -25.19 -18.22
N HIS A 71 0.92 -25.76 -19.37
CA HIS A 71 0.99 -27.21 -19.56
C HIS A 71 2.13 -27.85 -18.76
N LYS A 72 3.36 -27.31 -18.85
CA LYS A 72 4.50 -27.80 -18.07
C LYS A 72 4.25 -27.68 -16.57
N ASP A 73 3.71 -26.53 -16.14
CA ASP A 73 3.39 -26.30 -14.74
C ASP A 73 2.34 -27.29 -14.22
N ALA A 74 1.31 -27.62 -15.02
CA ALA A 74 0.31 -28.61 -14.65
C ALA A 74 0.90 -30.02 -14.47
N VAL A 75 1.79 -30.46 -15.37
CA VAL A 75 2.47 -31.76 -15.27
C VAL A 75 3.38 -31.82 -14.05
N LEU A 76 4.15 -30.76 -13.83
CA LEU A 76 5.07 -30.65 -12.70
C LEU A 76 4.30 -30.64 -11.37
N ILE A 77 3.22 -29.86 -11.26
CA ILE A 77 2.35 -29.86 -10.08
C ILE A 77 1.76 -31.25 -9.85
N ALA A 78 1.26 -31.91 -10.89
CA ALA A 78 0.72 -33.26 -10.76
C ALA A 78 1.75 -34.27 -10.26
N ARG A 79 3.02 -34.16 -10.71
CA ARG A 79 4.13 -35.00 -10.25
C ARG A 79 4.43 -34.76 -8.77
N LEU A 80 4.52 -33.51 -8.33
CA LEU A 80 4.74 -33.16 -6.92
C LEU A 80 3.60 -33.67 -6.03
N VAL A 81 2.35 -33.52 -6.48
CA VAL A 81 1.18 -34.06 -5.77
C VAL A 81 1.25 -35.59 -5.68
N ALA A 82 1.64 -36.29 -6.74
CA ALA A 82 1.81 -37.74 -6.73
C ALA A 82 2.92 -38.21 -5.77
N GLN A 83 3.92 -37.36 -5.51
CA GLN A 83 5.00 -37.59 -4.53
C GLN A 83 4.60 -37.19 -3.10
N LEU A 84 3.37 -36.73 -2.89
CA LEU A 84 2.88 -36.17 -1.62
C LEU A 84 3.62 -34.91 -1.16
N ASP A 85 4.32 -34.24 -2.08
CA ASP A 85 4.93 -32.93 -1.90
C ASP A 85 3.88 -31.81 -2.02
N CYS A 86 2.84 -31.94 -1.19
CA CYS A 86 1.67 -31.07 -1.20
C CYS A 86 1.07 -30.97 0.20
N TYR A 87 0.17 -30.01 0.38
CA TYR A 87 -0.53 -29.79 1.64
C TYR A 87 -2.02 -29.52 1.39
N VAL A 88 -2.85 -29.87 2.37
CA VAL A 88 -4.27 -29.48 2.35
C VAL A 88 -4.37 -28.02 2.77
N PRO A 89 -4.93 -27.13 1.94
CA PRO A 89 -5.03 -25.72 2.29
C PRO A 89 -5.98 -25.51 3.47
N GLU A 90 -5.60 -24.62 4.38
CA GLU A 90 -6.48 -24.18 5.45
C GLU A 90 -7.64 -23.36 4.88
N ARG A 91 -8.87 -23.80 5.14
CA ARG A 91 -10.08 -23.02 4.91
C ARG A 91 -10.39 -22.24 6.18
N ALA A 92 -10.07 -20.95 6.19
CA ALA A 92 -10.52 -20.10 7.29
C ALA A 92 -12.04 -20.01 7.31
N ASP A 93 -12.58 -19.98 8.52
CA ASP A 93 -13.92 -19.46 8.74
C ASP A 93 -14.03 -17.98 8.34
N GLU A 94 -15.26 -17.49 8.32
CA GLU A 94 -15.57 -16.12 7.94
C GLU A 94 -14.82 -15.08 8.78
N SER A 95 -14.68 -15.32 10.08
CA SER A 95 -14.03 -14.40 11.01
C SER A 95 -12.53 -14.27 10.73
N TRP A 96 -11.84 -15.40 10.56
CA TRP A 96 -10.42 -15.43 10.20
C TRP A 96 -10.18 -14.89 8.79
N ALA A 97 -11.07 -15.19 7.84
CA ALA A 97 -10.97 -14.65 6.49
C ALA A 97 -11.08 -13.11 6.49
N GLN A 98 -12.04 -12.56 7.23
CA GLN A 98 -12.21 -11.12 7.39
C GLN A 98 -10.99 -10.49 8.05
N LEU A 99 -10.47 -11.09 9.12
CA LEU A 99 -9.29 -10.59 9.82
C LEU A 99 -8.07 -10.54 8.88
N ARG A 100 -7.84 -11.58 8.07
CA ARG A 100 -6.75 -11.61 7.07
C ARG A 100 -6.91 -10.53 6.01
N GLN A 101 -8.14 -10.26 5.55
CA GLN A 101 -8.41 -9.17 4.60
C GLN A 101 -8.13 -7.79 5.21
N LEU A 102 -8.59 -7.55 6.44
CA LEU A 102 -8.35 -6.30 7.15
C LEU A 102 -6.85 -6.08 7.43
N GLY A 103 -6.12 -7.14 7.79
CA GLY A 103 -4.67 -7.11 7.94
C GLY A 103 -3.96 -6.67 6.66
N ALA A 104 -4.25 -7.35 5.55
CA ALA A 104 -3.68 -7.00 4.24
C ALA A 104 -4.04 -5.56 3.80
N TYR A 105 -5.26 -5.11 4.09
CA TYR A 105 -5.68 -3.74 3.81
C TYR A 105 -4.92 -2.72 4.66
N ARG A 106 -4.75 -2.98 5.96
CA ARG A 106 -3.95 -2.15 6.87
C ARG A 106 -2.51 -2.03 6.39
N ASP A 107 -1.88 -3.14 6.01
CA ASP A 107 -0.50 -3.13 5.55
C ASP A 107 -0.36 -2.29 4.27
N ARG A 108 -1.29 -2.43 3.32
CA ARG A 108 -1.32 -1.59 2.11
C ARG A 108 -1.47 -0.10 2.45
N LEU A 109 -2.33 0.25 3.41
CA LEU A 109 -2.51 1.63 3.85
C LEU A 109 -1.22 2.18 4.48
N ILE A 110 -0.54 1.40 5.32
CA ILE A 110 0.74 1.79 5.93
C ILE A 110 1.79 2.01 4.84
N THR A 111 1.98 1.06 3.93
CA THR A 111 2.96 1.19 2.83
C THR A 111 2.68 2.43 1.99
N THR A 112 1.41 2.68 1.66
CA THR A 112 1.01 3.83 0.84
C THR A 112 1.25 5.15 1.59
N ALA A 113 0.91 5.21 2.88
CA ALA A 113 1.13 6.39 3.70
C ALA A 113 2.62 6.70 3.87
N THR A 114 3.44 5.68 4.17
CA THR A 114 4.90 5.82 4.29
C THR A 114 5.52 6.29 2.98
N ALA A 115 5.11 5.72 1.84
CA ALA A 115 5.59 6.15 0.53
C ALA A 115 5.22 7.62 0.24
N ALA A 116 4.01 8.04 0.57
CA ALA A 116 3.58 9.42 0.40
C ALA A 116 4.38 10.41 1.29
N ILE A 117 4.69 10.02 2.54
CA ILE A 117 5.54 10.81 3.43
C ILE A 117 6.95 10.93 2.86
N GLN A 118 7.53 9.84 2.36
CA GLN A 118 8.87 9.87 1.77
C GLN A 118 8.89 10.77 0.54
N GLN A 119 7.92 10.65 -0.36
CA GLN A 119 7.82 11.52 -1.53
C GLN A 119 7.68 12.99 -1.15
N LEU A 120 6.88 13.31 -0.12
CA LEU A 120 6.75 14.68 0.37
C LEU A 120 8.06 15.19 0.98
N ARG A 121 8.77 14.35 1.74
CA ARG A 121 10.10 14.67 2.29
C ARG A 121 11.08 14.99 1.17
N ASP A 122 11.21 14.12 0.16
CA ASP A 122 12.14 14.30 -0.96
C ASP A 122 11.88 15.63 -1.69
N LEU A 123 10.60 15.94 -1.97
CA LEU A 123 10.21 17.20 -2.59
C LEU A 123 10.56 18.41 -1.72
N LEU A 124 10.35 18.32 -0.41
CA LEU A 124 10.68 19.39 0.53
C LEU A 124 12.20 19.52 0.72
N GLU A 125 12.98 18.45 0.70
CA GLU A 125 14.45 18.50 0.75
C GLU A 125 15.00 19.25 -0.46
N CYS A 126 14.46 19.01 -1.65
CA CYS A 126 14.86 19.72 -2.87
C CYS A 126 14.40 21.19 -2.88
N ALA A 127 13.13 21.45 -2.54
CA ALA A 127 12.52 22.76 -2.75
C ALA A 127 12.62 23.69 -1.53
N TRP A 128 12.49 23.14 -0.31
CA TRP A 128 12.39 23.90 0.94
C TRP A 128 12.97 23.17 2.16
N PRO A 129 14.29 22.87 2.18
CA PRO A 129 14.88 22.04 3.24
C PRO A 129 14.75 22.66 4.65
N ALA A 130 14.74 23.99 4.76
CA ALA A 130 14.59 24.69 6.04
C ALA A 130 13.27 24.40 6.78
N VAL A 131 12.21 23.98 6.08
CA VAL A 131 10.95 23.62 6.75
C VAL A 131 11.05 22.31 7.50
N LEU A 132 11.90 21.38 7.03
CA LEU A 132 12.08 20.08 7.65
C LEU A 132 12.83 20.17 8.98
N THR A 133 13.63 21.23 9.18
CA THR A 133 14.34 21.48 10.45
C THR A 133 13.48 22.23 11.48
N ALA A 134 12.28 22.69 11.10
CA ALA A 134 11.41 23.46 11.98
C ALA A 134 10.76 22.65 13.12
N ALA A 135 10.86 21.31 13.05
CA ALA A 135 10.44 20.38 14.08
C ALA A 135 11.37 19.16 14.09
N ALA A 136 11.53 18.51 15.26
CA ALA A 136 12.33 17.28 15.36
C ALA A 136 11.70 16.15 14.53
N ASP A 137 10.37 15.97 14.67
CA ASP A 137 9.57 15.00 13.92
C ASP A 137 8.45 15.74 13.16
N PRO A 138 8.75 16.32 11.98
CA PRO A 138 7.82 17.20 11.27
C PRO A 138 6.47 16.54 10.95
N PHE A 139 6.50 15.31 10.43
CA PHE A 139 5.31 14.59 9.98
C PHE A 139 4.44 14.07 11.13
N ASP A 140 4.99 13.92 12.34
CA ASP A 140 4.25 13.57 13.56
C ASP A 140 3.73 14.81 14.32
N SER A 141 4.17 16.01 13.92
CA SER A 141 3.79 17.26 14.55
C SER A 141 2.53 17.86 13.91
N ILE A 142 1.40 17.77 14.61
CA ILE A 142 0.14 18.45 14.21
C ILE A 142 0.36 19.95 13.94
N THR A 143 1.23 20.61 14.71
CA THR A 143 1.53 22.04 14.50
C THR A 143 2.24 22.25 13.16
N TRP A 144 3.20 21.38 12.84
CA TRP A 144 3.96 21.48 11.61
C TRP A 144 3.07 21.14 10.40
N CYS A 145 2.29 20.06 10.46
CA CYS A 145 1.37 19.69 9.38
C CYS A 145 0.33 20.78 9.09
N ALA A 146 -0.28 21.35 10.13
CA ALA A 146 -1.22 22.47 9.96
C ALA A 146 -0.53 23.73 9.39
N ALA A 147 0.72 24.00 9.80
CA ALA A 147 1.50 25.11 9.28
C ALA A 147 1.85 24.90 7.80
N LEU A 148 2.34 23.71 7.43
CA LEU A 148 2.64 23.33 6.06
C LEU A 148 1.39 23.42 5.18
N ALA A 149 0.24 22.91 5.65
CA ALA A 149 -1.03 23.00 4.92
C ALA A 149 -1.43 24.45 4.60
N VAL A 150 -1.31 25.35 5.59
CA VAL A 150 -1.55 26.79 5.39
C VAL A 150 -0.58 27.39 4.37
N VAL A 151 0.69 26.99 4.39
CA VAL A 151 1.67 27.46 3.41
C VAL A 151 1.32 26.97 2.02
N LEU A 152 1.09 25.67 1.84
CA LEU A 152 0.78 25.07 0.54
C LEU A 152 -0.53 25.63 -0.05
N GLU A 153 -1.57 25.81 0.76
CA GLU A 153 -2.86 26.36 0.31
C GLU A 153 -2.77 27.84 -0.10
N ARG A 154 -1.92 28.63 0.56
CA ARG A 154 -1.89 30.09 0.38
C ARG A 154 -0.75 30.61 -0.50
N CYS A 155 0.26 29.79 -0.79
CA CYS A 155 1.51 30.30 -1.36
C CYS A 155 1.67 30.03 -2.86
N ASP A 156 0.95 29.09 -3.47
CA ASP A 156 1.12 28.74 -4.90
C ASP A 156 2.61 28.62 -5.29
N GLY A 157 3.39 27.93 -4.45
CA GLY A 157 4.85 27.78 -4.60
C GLY A 157 5.71 28.99 -4.21
N ARG A 158 5.15 30.06 -3.63
CA ARG A 158 5.85 31.31 -3.25
C ARG A 158 5.68 31.67 -1.76
N PRO A 159 6.37 30.98 -0.84
CA PRO A 159 6.21 31.18 0.61
C PRO A 159 6.53 32.61 1.11
N GLN A 160 7.31 33.38 0.35
CA GLN A 160 7.66 34.77 0.69
C GLN A 160 6.43 35.69 0.66
N ARG A 161 5.40 35.37 -0.13
CA ARG A 161 4.14 36.12 -0.13
C ARG A 161 3.46 36.03 1.23
N LEU A 162 3.53 34.87 1.87
CA LEU A 162 2.97 34.65 3.20
C LEU A 162 3.79 35.35 4.28
N ALA A 163 5.12 35.41 4.13
CA ALA A 163 5.98 36.16 5.04
C ALA A 163 5.58 37.65 5.13
N ARG A 164 5.15 38.26 4.01
CA ARG A 164 4.66 39.66 3.97
C ARG A 164 3.38 39.90 4.75
N LEU A 165 2.56 38.87 5.01
CA LEU A 165 1.37 39.01 5.85
C LEU A 165 1.70 39.15 7.34
N GLY A 166 2.93 38.82 7.73
CA GLY A 166 3.42 38.89 9.09
C GLY A 166 3.07 37.66 9.95
N PRO A 167 3.80 37.48 11.06
CA PRO A 167 3.73 36.28 11.90
C PRO A 167 2.37 36.09 12.56
N THR A 168 1.70 37.18 12.96
CA THR A 168 0.39 37.12 13.62
C THR A 168 -0.71 36.56 12.70
N ARG A 169 -0.76 37.00 11.45
CA ARG A 169 -1.74 36.50 10.47
C ARG A 169 -1.46 35.05 10.10
N PHE A 170 -0.18 34.68 10.01
CA PHE A 170 0.22 33.30 9.82
C PHE A 170 -0.24 32.41 10.99
N GLU A 171 0.06 32.80 12.23
CA GLU A 171 -0.37 32.07 13.42
C GLU A 171 -1.89 31.90 13.47
N GLN A 172 -2.66 32.95 13.17
CA GLN A 172 -4.13 32.87 13.13
C GLN A 172 -4.63 31.89 12.06
N ALA A 173 -4.00 31.87 10.88
CA ALA A 173 -4.33 30.92 9.83
C ALA A 173 -4.04 29.48 10.28
N VAL A 174 -2.86 29.23 10.89
CA VAL A 174 -2.51 27.90 11.39
C VAL A 174 -3.44 27.48 12.51
N ARG A 175 -3.84 28.37 13.41
CA ARG A 175 -4.82 28.05 14.48
C ARG A 175 -6.17 27.58 13.93
N ARG A 176 -6.64 28.15 12.82
CA ARG A 176 -7.88 27.71 12.14
C ARG A 176 -7.73 26.34 11.54
N GLU A 177 -6.57 26.06 10.95
CA GLU A 177 -6.28 24.76 10.32
C GLU A 177 -6.00 23.67 11.38
N PHE A 178 -5.36 24.02 12.49
CA PHE A 178 -4.93 23.10 13.56
C PHE A 178 -6.05 22.20 14.11
N ALA A 179 -7.28 22.70 14.17
CA ALA A 179 -8.45 21.93 14.60
C ALA A 179 -8.81 20.81 13.62
N ARG A 180 -8.59 20.99 12.31
CA ARG A 180 -8.83 19.97 11.27
C ARG A 180 -7.88 18.78 11.42
N TRP A 181 -6.66 19.04 11.87
CA TRP A 181 -5.65 18.04 12.24
C TRP A 181 -5.87 17.46 13.65
N GLY A 182 -7.01 17.75 14.29
CA GLY A 182 -7.41 17.20 15.57
C GLY A 182 -6.74 17.81 16.79
N GLY A 183 -5.96 18.88 16.64
CA GLY A 183 -5.27 19.54 17.76
C GLY A 183 -6.22 20.09 18.82
N ARG A 184 -5.95 19.82 20.10
CA ARG A 184 -6.79 20.24 21.24
C ARG A 184 -6.15 21.33 22.12
N ARG A 185 -4.85 21.23 22.33
CA ARG A 185 -4.04 22.24 23.03
C ARG A 185 -3.32 23.00 21.92
N GLY A 186 -3.50 24.31 21.85
CA GLY A 186 -3.14 25.14 20.69
C GLY A 186 -1.72 24.92 20.12
N PRO A 187 -1.43 25.42 18.91
CA PRO A 187 -0.20 25.10 18.20
C PRO A 187 1.07 25.46 19.01
N ARG A 188 2.11 24.65 18.88
CA ARG A 188 3.40 24.90 19.55
C ARG A 188 4.09 26.12 18.94
N ARG A 189 4.20 27.21 19.72
CA ARG A 189 4.79 28.48 19.27
C ARG A 189 6.18 28.32 18.65
N ARG A 190 7.07 27.52 19.25
CA ARG A 190 8.43 27.29 18.72
C ARG A 190 8.42 26.76 17.27
N ILE A 191 7.55 25.80 16.98
CA ILE A 191 7.42 25.21 15.63
C ILE A 191 6.81 26.23 14.67
N LEU A 192 5.77 26.98 15.08
CA LEU A 192 5.20 28.04 14.25
C LEU A 192 6.23 29.10 13.86
N THR A 193 7.01 29.56 14.84
CA THR A 193 8.07 30.55 14.61
C THR A 193 9.11 29.99 13.64
N ALA A 194 9.57 28.75 13.85
CA ALA A 194 10.55 28.13 12.98
C ALA A 194 10.05 27.96 11.53
N VAL A 195 8.82 27.48 11.35
CA VAL A 195 8.20 27.38 10.01
C VAL A 195 8.04 28.75 9.37
N PHE A 196 7.65 29.77 10.14
CA PHE A 196 7.53 31.15 9.62
C PHE A 196 8.88 31.71 9.18
N THR A 197 9.95 31.52 9.96
CA THR A 197 11.32 31.91 9.60
C THR A 197 11.78 31.20 8.32
N ALA A 198 11.43 29.93 8.16
CA ALA A 198 11.78 29.14 6.98
C ALA A 198 11.16 29.69 5.68
N LEU A 199 10.09 30.49 5.73
CA LEU A 199 9.43 31.06 4.54
C LEU A 199 10.36 31.95 3.69
N THR A 200 11.37 32.55 4.33
CA THR A 200 12.31 33.48 3.71
C THR A 200 13.72 32.92 3.56
N ASP A 201 13.94 31.65 3.92
CA ASP A 201 15.25 31.01 3.94
C ASP A 201 15.96 31.08 2.56
N PRO A 202 17.23 31.48 2.46
CA PRO A 202 17.89 31.62 1.17
C PRO A 202 18.27 30.28 0.51
N ALA A 203 18.36 29.18 1.26
CA ALA A 203 18.79 27.87 0.77
C ALA A 203 17.72 27.14 -0.05
N GLY A 204 16.47 27.61 -0.02
CA GLY A 204 15.41 27.06 -0.82
C GLY A 204 15.46 27.48 -2.30
N TYR A 205 15.41 26.50 -3.20
CA TYR A 205 15.48 26.68 -4.65
C TYR A 205 14.20 27.27 -5.29
N TRP A 206 13.27 27.84 -4.52
CA TRP A 206 12.07 28.52 -5.05
C TRP A 206 12.36 29.79 -5.86
N ARG A 207 13.59 30.30 -5.85
CA ARG A 207 13.95 31.58 -6.47
C ARG A 207 14.14 31.50 -7.99
N SER A 208 14.28 30.34 -8.62
CA SER A 208 14.75 30.28 -10.02
C SER A 208 14.08 29.31 -11.01
N ALA A 209 13.26 28.32 -10.63
CA ALA A 209 13.02 27.19 -11.55
C ALA A 209 11.60 26.61 -11.71
N TRP A 210 10.52 27.37 -11.51
CA TRP A 210 9.16 26.93 -11.97
C TRP A 210 8.51 27.86 -13.01
N VAL A 211 9.17 28.97 -13.38
CA VAL A 211 8.64 29.93 -14.38
C VAL A 211 9.02 29.57 -15.83
N ARG A 212 9.71 28.43 -16.08
CA ARG A 212 10.16 28.07 -17.44
C ARG A 212 10.01 26.60 -17.83
N CYS A 213 8.99 25.91 -17.33
CA CYS A 213 8.44 24.76 -18.06
C CYS A 213 7.23 25.25 -18.87
N SER A 214 7.53 26.01 -19.93
CA SER A 214 6.61 26.31 -21.02
C SER A 214 7.10 25.56 -22.25
N ALA A 215 6.64 24.32 -22.45
CA ALA A 215 6.61 23.63 -23.74
C ALA A 215 5.69 22.40 -23.68
N PRO A 216 5.09 21.99 -24.82
CA PRO A 216 3.75 21.39 -24.86
C PRO A 216 3.81 19.90 -25.13
N SER A 217 3.60 19.07 -24.11
CA SER A 217 3.05 17.70 -24.21
C SER A 217 3.23 17.02 -22.85
N GLY A 218 2.11 16.69 -22.22
CA GLY A 218 2.09 16.17 -20.85
C GLY A 218 1.33 17.11 -19.94
N CYS A 219 0.05 17.33 -20.25
CA CYS A 219 -0.88 17.94 -19.34
C CYS A 219 -0.87 17.12 -18.04
N TRP A 220 -0.23 17.64 -16.99
CA TRP A 220 -0.73 17.38 -15.66
C TRP A 220 -2.13 18.00 -15.63
N PRO A 221 -3.21 17.22 -15.49
CA PRO A 221 -4.51 17.84 -15.33
C PRO A 221 -4.47 18.58 -14.00
N ILE A 222 -4.31 19.90 -14.06
CA ILE A 222 -4.76 20.82 -13.01
C ILE A 222 -6.30 20.84 -13.11
N GLY A 223 -6.92 19.67 -12.98
CA GLY A 223 -8.21 19.60 -12.35
C GLY A 223 -7.93 19.88 -10.89
N ALA A 224 -8.51 20.95 -10.34
CA ALA A 224 -8.43 21.21 -8.91
C ALA A 224 -8.69 19.88 -8.18
N PRO A 225 -7.72 19.33 -7.43
CA PRO A 225 -8.09 18.26 -6.53
C PRO A 225 -9.18 18.86 -5.64
N PRO A 226 -10.28 18.14 -5.36
CA PRO A 226 -11.11 18.53 -4.22
C PRO A 226 -10.13 18.78 -3.07
N ARG A 227 -10.29 19.91 -2.37
CA ARG A 227 -9.49 20.29 -1.19
C ARG A 227 -8.97 19.01 -0.55
N PRO A 228 -7.65 18.77 -0.44
CA PRO A 228 -7.14 17.51 0.06
C PRO A 228 -7.95 17.18 1.30
N ALA A 229 -8.78 16.15 1.21
CA ALA A 229 -9.51 15.64 2.35
C ALA A 229 -8.43 14.96 3.16
N TRP A 230 -7.66 15.77 3.89
CA TRP A 230 -6.64 15.30 4.81
C TRP A 230 -7.35 14.27 5.67
N PRO A 231 -7.02 12.97 5.55
CA PRO A 231 -7.62 12.00 6.44
C PRO A 231 -7.31 12.48 7.85
N ARG A 232 -8.28 12.40 8.76
CA ARG A 232 -8.04 12.64 10.18
C ARG A 232 -7.08 11.57 10.68
N TRP A 233 -5.79 11.74 10.41
CA TRP A 233 -4.74 10.85 10.82
C TRP A 233 -4.54 11.05 12.32
N ARG A 234 -5.08 10.11 13.08
CA ARG A 234 -4.54 9.74 14.38
C ARG A 234 -4.23 8.26 14.31
N PRO A 235 -2.97 7.86 14.06
CA PRO A 235 -2.56 6.58 14.57
C PRO A 235 -2.41 6.77 16.08
N THR A 236 -3.42 6.37 16.86
CA THR A 236 -3.23 6.16 18.29
C THR A 236 -2.32 4.94 18.44
N TRP A 237 -1.01 5.15 18.32
CA TRP A 237 -0.04 4.18 18.79
C TRP A 237 -0.06 4.23 20.32
N SER A 238 -0.66 3.23 20.94
CA SER A 238 -0.43 2.97 22.36
C SER A 238 0.75 2.01 22.44
N PRO A 239 1.90 2.38 23.03
CA PRO A 239 3.06 1.49 23.17
C PRO A 239 2.82 0.26 24.07
N SER A 240 1.62 0.09 24.61
CA SER A 240 1.34 -0.81 25.74
C SER A 240 0.85 -2.21 25.35
N SER A 241 0.73 -2.56 24.06
CA SER A 241 0.19 -3.88 23.67
C SER A 241 1.22 -4.89 23.15
N MET A 242 2.52 -4.67 23.39
CA MET A 242 3.58 -5.60 22.98
C MET A 242 4.20 -6.41 24.13
N ASN A 243 3.67 -6.29 25.35
CA ASN A 243 4.06 -7.15 26.47
C ASN A 243 2.82 -7.56 27.27
N SER A 244 2.10 -8.59 26.81
CA SER A 244 1.17 -9.40 27.60
C SER A 244 0.73 -10.61 26.76
N GLY A 245 1.20 -11.81 27.11
CA GLY A 245 0.75 -13.09 26.55
C GLY A 245 1.86 -13.88 25.88
#